data_AF-A0A157SLA3-F1
#
_entry.id   AF-A0A157SLA3-F1
#
_cell.length_a   1.000
_cell.length_b   1.000
_cell.length_c   1.000
_cell.angle_alpha   90.00
_cell.angle_beta   90.00
_cell.angle_gamma   90.00
#
_symmetry.space_group_name_H-M   'P 1'
#
loop_
_entity.id
_entity.type
_entity.pdbx_description
1 polymer ?
#
loop_
_entity_poly.entity_id
_entity_poly.type
_entity_poly.pdbx_seq_one_letter_code
_entity_poly.pdbx_strand_id
1 'polypeptide(L)'
;MFVLKYIRYFLFAFGLSSAASAWSHPHAWIDVRSTVLTSDTGLVAAIKEEWLFDELYTSYVVEETTENTKEAADSAARFAGKAVENLKPFGYFMKIRSDGRQIPIGAIGH
;
A
#
# COMPACT_ATOMS: atom_id res chain seq x y z
N MET A 1 -53.56 -3.81 17.06
CA MET A 1 -52.64 -2.71 16.69
C MET A 1 -51.55 -2.39 17.75
N PHE A 2 -51.25 -3.29 18.70
CA PHE A 2 -50.17 -3.07 19.69
C PHE A 2 -48.91 -3.91 19.38
N VAL A 3 -49.06 -5.16 18.94
CA VAL A 3 -47.95 -6.10 18.67
C VAL A 3 -47.01 -5.63 17.55
N LEU A 4 -47.57 -5.05 16.46
CA LEU A 4 -46.77 -4.52 15.35
C LEU A 4 -45.83 -3.37 15.76
N LYS A 5 -46.19 -2.61 16.79
CA LYS A 5 -45.38 -1.47 17.28
C LYS A 5 -44.11 -1.97 17.97
N TYR A 6 -44.22 -3.02 18.79
CA TYR A 6 -43.08 -3.60 19.50
C TYR A 6 -42.15 -4.39 18.59
N ILE A 7 -42.67 -5.05 17.55
CA ILE A 7 -41.85 -5.73 16.54
C ILE A 7 -40.90 -4.73 15.84
N ARG A 8 -41.36 -3.52 15.55
CA ARG A 8 -40.51 -2.49 14.90
C ARG A 8 -39.39 -2.02 15.82
N TYR A 9 -39.67 -1.82 17.12
CA TYR A 9 -38.64 -1.46 18.08
C TYR A 9 -37.66 -2.60 18.34
N PHE A 10 -38.15 -3.84 18.37
CA PHE A 10 -37.31 -5.03 18.54
C PHE A 10 -36.37 -5.23 17.35
N LEU A 11 -36.88 -5.14 16.11
CA LEU A 11 -36.06 -5.25 14.90
C LEU A 11 -35.02 -4.12 14.80
N PHE A 12 -35.38 -2.90 15.24
CA PHE A 12 -34.44 -1.77 15.28
C PHE A 12 -33.33 -1.97 16.32
N ALA A 13 -33.68 -2.39 17.54
CA ALA A 13 -32.71 -2.69 18.59
C ALA A 13 -31.79 -3.87 18.24
N PHE A 14 -32.33 -4.88 17.56
CA PHE A 14 -31.57 -6.02 17.06
C PHE A 14 -30.57 -5.60 15.96
N GLY A 15 -30.98 -4.74 15.02
CA GLY A 15 -30.11 -4.20 13.98
C GLY A 15 -28.95 -3.35 14.52
N LEU A 16 -29.19 -2.54 15.56
CA LEU A 16 -28.15 -1.77 16.25
C LEU A 16 -27.12 -2.65 16.97
N SER A 17 -27.53 -3.83 17.43
CA SER A 17 -26.65 -4.77 18.14
C SER A 17 -25.79 -5.62 17.20
N SER A 18 -26.02 -5.56 15.89
CA SER A 18 -25.31 -6.36 14.87
C SER A 18 -24.14 -5.62 14.20
N ALA A 19 -23.68 -4.49 14.76
CA ALA A 19 -22.45 -3.85 14.32
C ALA A 19 -21.24 -4.74 14.67
N ALA A 20 -21.04 -5.79 13.87
CA ALA A 20 -19.85 -6.62 13.93
C ALA A 20 -18.64 -5.71 13.75
N SER A 21 -17.68 -5.81 14.68
CA SER A 21 -16.39 -5.16 14.52
C SER A 21 -15.79 -5.67 13.22
N ALA A 22 -15.71 -4.81 12.20
CA ALA A 22 -14.93 -5.12 11.02
C ALA A 22 -13.49 -5.27 11.49
N TRP A 23 -13.02 -6.53 11.56
CA TRP A 23 -11.61 -6.82 11.76
C TRP A 23 -10.89 -6.34 10.50
N SER A 24 -10.47 -5.08 10.54
CA SER A 24 -9.47 -4.63 9.61
C SER A 24 -8.21 -5.44 9.93
N HIS A 25 -7.88 -6.35 9.01
CA HIS A 25 -6.59 -7.02 8.79
C HIS A 25 -5.41 -6.19 9.33
N PRO A 26 -4.29 -6.83 9.71
CA PRO A 26 -3.13 -6.10 10.22
C PRO A 26 -2.72 -5.02 9.22
N HIS A 27 -2.74 -3.76 9.65
CA HIS A 27 -2.27 -2.65 8.83
C HIS A 27 -0.76 -2.64 8.89
N ALA A 28 -0.12 -2.81 7.74
CA ALA A 28 1.31 -2.54 7.57
C ALA A 28 1.53 -1.03 7.46
N TRP A 29 2.61 -0.55 8.06
CA TRP A 29 3.06 0.83 7.99
C TRP A 29 4.27 0.92 7.06
N ILE A 30 4.35 2.04 6.35
CA ILE A 30 5.50 2.39 5.54
C ILE A 30 5.92 3.83 5.83
N ASP A 31 7.23 4.04 5.92
CA ASP A 31 7.83 5.36 5.76
C ASP A 31 8.27 5.53 4.31
N VAL A 32 7.83 6.62 3.69
CA VAL A 32 8.15 6.93 2.29
C VAL A 32 8.96 8.21 2.22
N ARG A 33 10.08 8.16 1.49
CA ARG A 33 10.89 9.33 1.14
C ARG A 33 10.94 9.50 -0.38
N SER A 34 10.43 10.64 -0.82
CA SER A 34 10.51 11.11 -2.20
C SER A 34 11.66 12.10 -2.36
N THR A 35 12.61 11.81 -3.24
CA THR A 35 13.73 12.71 -3.55
C THR A 35 13.66 13.13 -5.01
N VAL A 36 13.57 14.44 -5.26
CA VAL A 36 13.63 14.99 -6.62
C VAL A 36 15.08 15.04 -7.09
N LEU A 37 15.39 14.37 -8.20
CA LEU A 37 16.71 14.45 -8.82
C LEU A 37 16.65 15.43 -9.99
N THR A 38 17.64 16.33 -10.05
CA THR A 38 17.77 17.33 -11.10
C THR A 38 18.89 17.00 -12.06
N SER A 39 18.72 17.33 -13.35
CA SER A 39 19.80 17.30 -14.33
C SER A 39 20.80 18.44 -14.11
N ASP A 40 21.94 18.39 -14.81
CA ASP A 40 22.94 19.47 -14.82
C ASP A 40 22.39 20.82 -15.32
N THR A 41 21.27 20.78 -16.06
CA THR A 41 20.54 21.95 -16.54
C THR A 41 19.50 22.48 -15.56
N GLY A 42 19.39 21.88 -14.36
CA GLY A 42 18.45 22.28 -13.30
C GLY A 42 17.00 21.82 -13.52
N LEU A 43 16.74 20.96 -14.50
CA LEU A 43 15.41 20.39 -14.74
C LEU A 43 15.19 19.14 -13.88
N VAL A 44 13.94 18.86 -13.50
CA VAL A 44 13.59 17.60 -12.82
C VAL A 44 13.81 16.44 -13.79
N ALA A 45 14.76 15.57 -13.45
CA ALA A 45 15.10 14.38 -14.22
C ALA A 45 14.40 13.13 -13.67
N ALA A 46 14.21 13.05 -12.36
CA ALA A 46 13.62 11.89 -11.70
C ALA A 46 12.97 12.21 -10.37
N ILE A 47 12.18 11.26 -9.87
CA ILE A 47 11.83 11.14 -8.46
C ILE A 47 12.31 9.77 -8.00
N LYS A 48 13.20 9.75 -7.01
CA LYS A 48 13.63 8.54 -6.31
C LYS A 48 12.72 8.33 -5.10
N GLU A 49 12.07 7.18 -5.05
CA GLU A 49 11.23 6.75 -3.93
C GLU A 49 11.97 5.71 -3.10
N GLU A 50 12.00 5.90 -1.78
CA GLU A 50 12.57 4.96 -0.82
C GLU A 50 11.48 4.58 0.19
N TRP A 51 11.19 3.28 0.29
CA TRP A 51 10.09 2.74 1.09
C TRP A 51 10.67 1.84 2.18
N LEU A 52 10.41 2.19 3.43
CA LEU A 52 10.80 1.41 4.59
C LEU A 52 9.54 0.80 5.21
N PHE A 53 9.46 -0.53 5.20
CA PHE A 53 8.36 -1.29 5.79
C PHE A 53 8.62 -1.59 7.26
N ASP A 54 7.56 -1.76 8.04
CA ASP A 54 7.65 -2.18 9.43
C ASP A 54 8.18 -3.62 9.60
N GLU A 55 8.52 -3.98 10.85
CA GLU A 55 9.08 -5.28 11.21
C GLU A 55 8.11 -6.44 10.91
N LEU A 56 6.81 -6.27 11.17
CA LEU A 56 5.81 -7.32 11.00
C LEU A 56 5.64 -7.69 9.52
N TYR A 57 5.53 -6.68 8.66
CA TYR A 57 5.44 -6.88 7.22
C TYR A 57 6.73 -7.49 6.66
N THR A 58 7.88 -7.05 7.17
CA THR A 58 9.19 -7.60 6.78
C THR A 58 9.29 -9.09 7.15
N SER A 59 8.88 -9.49 8.34
CA SER A 59 8.84 -10.89 8.75
C SER A 59 7.93 -11.72 7.84
N TYR A 60 6.73 -11.22 7.54
CA TYR A 60 5.79 -11.91 6.65
C TYR A 60 6.39 -12.13 5.25
N VAL A 61 7.02 -11.11 4.66
CA VAL A 61 7.67 -11.22 3.35
C VAL A 61 8.81 -12.23 3.39
N VAL A 62 9.63 -12.22 4.44
CA VAL A 62 10.75 -13.17 4.57
C VAL A 62 10.23 -14.60 4.67
N GLU A 63 9.22 -14.86 5.49
CA GLU A 63 8.60 -16.18 5.66
C GLU A 63 7.97 -16.70 4.36
N GLU A 64 7.31 -15.84 3.57
CA GLU A 64 6.67 -16.25 2.31
C GLU A 64 7.71 -16.58 1.22
N THR A 65 8.91 -16.01 1.32
CA THR A 65 9.85 -15.94 0.19
C THR A 65 11.11 -16.81 0.39
N THR A 66 11.40 -17.25 1.62
CA THR A 66 12.48 -18.20 1.95
C THR A 66 12.16 -19.04 3.20
N GLU A 67 12.68 -20.26 3.25
CA GLU A 67 12.58 -21.15 4.42
C GLU A 67 13.67 -20.86 5.47
N ASN A 68 14.65 -20.00 5.17
CA ASN A 68 15.77 -19.71 6.06
C ASN A 68 16.11 -18.21 6.13
N THR A 69 16.18 -17.69 7.36
CA THR A 69 16.58 -16.32 7.70
C THR A 69 17.91 -15.85 7.10
N LYS A 70 18.84 -16.74 6.75
CA LYS A 70 20.11 -16.38 6.11
C LYS A 70 19.94 -15.72 4.73
N GLU A 71 18.82 -15.95 4.06
CA GLU A 71 18.52 -15.41 2.73
C GLU A 71 17.54 -14.23 2.79
N ALA A 72 17.29 -13.67 3.99
CA ALA A 72 16.28 -12.63 4.18
C ALA A 72 16.52 -11.37 3.31
N ALA A 73 17.78 -10.96 3.11
CA ALA A 73 18.11 -9.80 2.28
C ALA A 73 17.79 -10.04 0.79
N ASP A 74 18.18 -11.20 0.25
CA ASP A 74 17.93 -11.57 -1.14
C ASP A 74 16.43 -11.79 -1.40
N SER A 75 15.74 -12.37 -0.41
CA SER A 75 14.29 -12.50 -0.35
C SER A 75 13.60 -11.13 -0.46
N ALA A 76 13.99 -10.17 0.37
CA ALA A 76 13.44 -8.81 0.35
C ALA A 76 13.71 -8.12 -0.99
N ALA A 77 14.90 -8.28 -1.57
CA ALA A 77 15.23 -7.71 -2.88
C ALA A 77 14.37 -8.29 -4.02
N ARG A 78 14.18 -9.62 -4.03
CA ARG A 78 13.27 -10.30 -4.98
C ARG A 78 11.84 -9.82 -4.83
N PHE A 79 11.36 -9.69 -3.58
CA PHE A 79 10.03 -9.17 -3.30
C PHE A 79 9.87 -7.74 -3.81
N ALA A 80 10.83 -6.85 -3.52
CA ALA A 80 10.81 -5.46 -3.98
C ALA A 80 10.78 -5.38 -5.52
N GLY A 81 11.57 -6.20 -6.21
CA GLY A 81 11.56 -6.29 -7.68
C GLY A 81 10.18 -6.67 -8.22
N LYS A 82 9.58 -7.75 -7.70
CA LYS A 82 8.23 -8.18 -8.07
C LYS A 82 7.17 -7.14 -7.75
N ALA A 83 7.28 -6.46 -6.60
CA ALA A 83 6.37 -5.40 -6.23
C ALA A 83 6.42 -4.28 -7.28
N VAL A 84 7.60 -3.76 -7.60
CA VAL A 84 7.79 -2.71 -8.63
C VAL A 84 7.23 -3.14 -9.99
N GLU A 85 7.45 -4.38 -10.41
CA GLU A 85 6.88 -4.92 -11.65
C GLU A 85 5.35 -4.95 -11.63
N ASN A 86 4.75 -5.45 -10.56
CA ASN A 86 3.30 -5.53 -10.39
C ASN A 86 2.62 -4.16 -10.37
N LEU A 87 3.36 -3.11 -10.01
CA LEU A 87 2.87 -1.74 -9.87
C LEU A 87 3.08 -0.88 -11.10
N LYS A 88 3.93 -1.32 -12.03
CA LYS A 88 4.15 -0.65 -13.32
C LYS A 88 2.85 -0.30 -14.06
N PRO A 89 1.83 -1.17 -14.17
CA PRO A 89 0.58 -0.83 -14.84
C PRO A 89 -0.21 0.29 -14.16
N PHE A 90 0.07 0.57 -12.89
CA PHE A 90 -0.61 1.57 -12.06
C PHE A 90 0.22 2.84 -11.84
N GLY A 91 1.32 3.01 -12.57
CA GLY A 91 2.20 4.16 -12.43
C GLY A 91 2.99 4.16 -11.13
N TYR A 92 3.49 3.00 -10.68
CA TYR A 92 4.50 2.91 -9.60
C TYR A 92 4.15 3.71 -8.32
N PHE A 93 2.85 3.77 -7.98
CA PHE A 93 2.26 4.57 -6.89
C PHE A 93 2.33 6.09 -7.00
N MET A 94 2.81 6.65 -8.11
CA MET A 94 2.91 8.08 -8.31
C MET A 94 1.97 8.57 -9.42
N LYS A 95 1.32 9.70 -9.17
CA LYS A 95 0.56 10.44 -10.18
C LYS A 95 1.16 11.84 -10.31
N ILE A 96 2.03 12.01 -11.31
CA ILE A 96 2.67 13.29 -11.59
C ILE A 96 1.79 14.07 -12.57
N ARG A 97 1.58 15.37 -12.31
CA ARG A 97 0.89 16.28 -13.21
C ARG A 97 1.72 17.54 -13.42
N SER A 98 1.68 18.08 -14.63
CA SER A 98 2.17 19.41 -14.97
C SER A 98 1.08 20.16 -15.74
N ASP A 99 0.79 21.40 -15.36
CA ASP A 99 -0.28 22.22 -15.94
C ASP A 99 -1.62 21.48 -16.08
N GLY A 100 -1.97 20.69 -15.05
CA GLY A 100 -3.20 19.88 -15.02
C GLY A 100 -3.18 18.62 -15.89
N ARG A 101 -2.15 18.37 -16.71
CA ARG A 101 -2.01 17.14 -17.51
C ARG A 101 -1.17 16.11 -16.77
N GLN A 102 -1.58 14.84 -16.84
CA GLN A 102 -0.80 13.74 -16.28
C GLN A 102 0.45 13.53 -17.12
N ILE A 103 1.59 13.37 -16.44
CA ILE A 103 2.88 13.07 -17.07
C ILE A 103 3.07 11.56 -17.04
N PRO A 104 3.31 10.91 -18.20
CA PRO A 104 3.72 9.51 -18.22
C PRO A 104 5.04 9.33 -17.48
N ILE A 105 5.10 8.33 -16.62
CA ILE A 105 6.31 8.00 -15.87
C ILE A 105 6.80 6.61 -16.26
N GLY A 106 8.12 6.43 -16.27
CA GLY A 106 8.78 5.15 -16.52
C GLY A 106 9.85 4.90 -15.47
N ALA A 107 10.32 3.66 -15.39
CA ALA A 107 11.51 3.34 -14.61
C ALA A 107 12.74 3.99 -15.27
N ILE A 108 13.62 4.55 -14.45
CA ILE A 108 14.96 4.95 -14.88
C ILE A 108 15.82 3.69 -14.81
N GLY A 109 16.48 3.35 -15.91
CA GLY A 109 17.35 2.18 -15.96
C GLY A 109 18.39 2.24 -14.84
N HIS A 110 18.54 1.13 -14.13
CA HIS A 110 19.68 0.90 -13.23
C HIS A 110 20.96 0.71 -14.05
#